data_AF-A0A1G4I8M3-F1
#
_entry.id   AF-A0A1G4I8M3-F1
#
_cell.length_a   1.000
_cell.length_b   1.000
_cell.length_c   1.000
_cell.angle_alpha   90.00
_cell.angle_beta   90.00
_cell.angle_gamma   90.00
#
_symmetry.space_group_name_H-M   'P 1'
#
loop_
_entity.id
_entity.type
_entity.pdbx_description
1 polymer ?
#
loop_
_entity_poly.entity_id
_entity_poly.type
_entity_poly.pdbx_seq_one_letter_code
_entity_poly.pdbx_strand_id
1 'polypeptide(L)'
;MTVSEFGRSRVLYRRNGVSDVIEVGNTTELNDVIALLRSFSGVPKSYTTLVTPSLAELCEDAVGVERLWTSSAERTELKDFAWLEVETESDEVMRQVLSAFPIHSKTSELVRSSENRVEVVEIFPSCGYVWVSIAAKGAASESSVPEDDEPVVVSLIAYEQFLITMHRKPLSGFEDMKAHMEMLVKSPASYGAPVPTAVCSLISGFVKEYQKELLSLLVDVDNVNELVLEIQPSECDQLDLLRRIDDLRHSLSRVQASYFAKERVLQRLLLPVVKRTFISSAVGVAARYQRMLSGLILSIERLRKGRDVLNMSSMGLVSGVSMRLLQRCYWMDYLNNVMTMMTLVSMPISIIPGLFTMNVRVPFEDSESFVPFYVIVAVTAGIFFLGMSYPVYLYLTFKSPGALVPTSH
;
A
#
# COMPACT_ATOMS: atom_id res chain seq x y z
N MET A 1 -14.18 7.69 -35.56
CA MET A 1 -14.02 7.63 -34.11
C MET A 1 -13.93 9.05 -33.61
N THR A 2 -14.76 9.42 -32.64
CA THR A 2 -14.63 10.71 -31.95
C THR A 2 -13.30 10.73 -31.18
N VAL A 3 -12.74 11.91 -30.91
CA VAL A 3 -11.48 12.10 -30.16
C VAL A 3 -11.50 11.35 -28.81
N SER A 4 -12.69 11.12 -28.24
CA SER A 4 -12.90 10.33 -27.01
C SER A 4 -12.58 8.84 -27.13
N GLU A 5 -12.74 8.23 -28.30
CA GLU A 5 -12.48 6.79 -28.50
C GLU A 5 -11.04 6.51 -28.97
N PHE A 6 -10.39 7.52 -29.58
CA PHE A 6 -9.04 7.39 -30.11
C PHE A 6 -7.99 7.43 -29.00
N GLY A 7 -8.21 8.26 -27.98
CA GLY A 7 -7.23 8.54 -26.94
C GLY A 7 -6.26 9.66 -27.34
N ARG A 8 -5.16 9.80 -26.60
CA ARG A 8 -4.10 10.80 -26.85
C ARG A 8 -2.84 10.08 -27.30
N SER A 9 -2.20 10.58 -28.36
CA SER A 9 -0.88 10.07 -28.74
C SER A 9 0.08 11.22 -28.98
N ARG A 10 1.35 10.98 -28.65
CA ARG A 10 2.39 12.01 -28.70
C ARG A 10 3.68 11.38 -29.18
N VAL A 11 4.38 12.10 -30.04
CA VAL A 11 5.71 11.71 -30.52
C VAL A 11 6.72 12.78 -30.18
N LEU A 12 7.77 12.37 -29.48
CA LEU A 12 8.97 13.17 -29.27
C LEU A 12 10.10 12.55 -30.08
N TYR A 13 10.67 13.30 -31.02
CA TYR A 13 11.81 12.81 -31.79
C TYR A 13 12.96 13.80 -31.76
N ARG A 14 14.16 13.27 -31.96
CA ARG A 14 15.40 14.00 -32.15
C ARG A 14 16.08 13.48 -33.42
N ARG A 15 16.34 14.38 -34.36
CA ARG A 15 17.06 14.09 -35.61
C ARG A 15 18.16 15.11 -35.83
N ASN A 16 19.40 14.67 -36.03
CA ASN A 16 20.54 15.56 -36.30
C ASN A 16 20.67 16.75 -35.32
N GLY A 17 20.29 16.57 -34.05
CA GLY A 17 20.34 17.61 -33.02
C GLY A 17 19.13 18.53 -32.91
N VAL A 18 18.13 18.42 -33.80
CA VAL A 18 16.84 19.13 -33.68
C VAL A 18 15.84 18.20 -32.99
N SER A 19 15.17 18.71 -31.96
CA SER A 19 14.13 18.00 -31.21
C SER A 19 12.78 18.68 -31.40
N ASP A 20 11.77 17.93 -31.81
CA ASP A 20 10.39 18.42 -31.94
C ASP A 20 9.39 17.48 -31.23
N VAL A 21 8.24 18.04 -30.89
CA VAL A 21 7.10 17.34 -30.31
C VAL A 21 5.95 17.42 -31.29
N ILE A 22 5.35 16.28 -31.62
CA ILE A 22 4.11 16.19 -32.38
C ILE A 22 3.05 15.59 -31.47
N GLU A 23 1.98 16.34 -31.23
CA GLU A 23 0.76 15.81 -30.60
C GLU A 23 -0.20 15.33 -31.68
N VAL A 24 -0.83 14.19 -31.44
CA VAL A 24 -1.65 13.47 -32.42
C VAL A 24 -3.02 13.25 -31.81
N GLY A 25 -4.03 13.88 -32.41
CA GLY A 25 -5.41 13.86 -31.91
C GLY A 25 -6.34 12.93 -32.69
N ASN A 26 -5.89 12.37 -33.82
CA ASN A 26 -6.74 11.58 -34.70
C ASN A 26 -6.05 10.34 -35.32
N THR A 27 -6.83 9.34 -35.72
CA THR A 27 -6.33 8.08 -36.33
C THR A 27 -5.60 8.30 -37.65
N THR A 28 -5.98 9.33 -38.42
CA THR A 28 -5.34 9.67 -39.70
C THR A 28 -3.96 10.28 -39.46
N GLU A 29 -3.88 11.22 -38.52
CA GLU A 29 -2.61 11.83 -38.08
C GLU A 29 -1.67 10.78 -37.48
N LEU A 30 -2.21 9.78 -36.78
CA LEU A 30 -1.43 8.66 -36.28
C LEU A 30 -0.80 7.83 -37.40
N ASN A 31 -1.52 7.58 -38.50
CA ASN A 31 -0.96 6.88 -39.65
C ASN A 31 0.16 7.69 -40.32
N ASP A 32 -0.03 9.01 -40.45
CA ASP A 32 0.97 9.90 -41.00
C ASP A 32 2.23 9.94 -40.11
N VAL A 33 2.04 9.97 -38.79
CA VAL A 33 3.12 9.94 -37.80
C VAL A 33 3.82 8.58 -37.77
N ILE A 34 3.10 7.47 -37.90
CA ILE A 34 3.70 6.13 -38.04
C ILE A 34 4.50 6.05 -39.34
N ALA A 35 4.00 6.61 -40.44
CA ALA A 35 4.72 6.67 -41.71
C ALA A 35 5.99 7.53 -41.61
N LEU A 36 5.91 8.67 -40.92
CA LEU A 36 7.04 9.53 -40.60
C LEU A 36 8.05 8.79 -39.70
N LEU A 37 7.58 8.06 -38.68
CA LEU A 37 8.42 7.27 -37.79
C LEU A 37 9.18 6.18 -38.56
N ARG A 38 8.52 5.49 -39.49
CA ARG A 38 9.15 4.49 -40.38
C ARG A 38 10.17 5.09 -41.35
N SER A 39 10.14 6.40 -41.59
CA SER A 39 11.15 7.07 -42.40
C SER A 39 12.48 7.25 -41.67
N PHE A 40 12.51 7.18 -40.33
CA PHE A 40 13.75 7.28 -39.54
C PHE A 40 14.64 6.04 -39.72
N SER A 41 15.95 6.25 -39.66
CA SER A 41 16.97 5.20 -39.72
C SER A 41 16.99 4.33 -38.46
N GLY A 42 16.63 4.90 -37.31
CA GLY A 42 16.63 4.23 -36.01
C GLY A 42 15.37 3.44 -35.65
N VAL A 43 14.33 3.50 -36.48
CA VAL A 43 13.09 2.75 -36.25
C VAL A 43 13.18 1.39 -36.96
N PRO A 44 12.95 0.28 -36.23
CA PRO A 44 13.08 -1.06 -36.78
C PRO A 44 12.00 -1.33 -37.84
N LYS A 45 12.45 -1.70 -39.05
CA LYS A 45 11.58 -2.01 -40.20
C LYS A 45 11.34 -3.51 -40.37
N SER A 46 12.21 -4.33 -39.79
CA SER A 46 12.18 -5.79 -39.83
C SER A 46 12.68 -6.35 -38.50
N TYR A 47 12.45 -7.64 -38.24
CA TYR A 47 13.04 -8.33 -37.09
C TYR A 47 14.57 -8.25 -37.17
N THR A 48 15.16 -7.46 -36.28
CA THR A 48 16.61 -7.32 -36.12
C THR A 48 17.02 -8.11 -34.89
N THR A 49 18.01 -8.99 -35.00
CA THR A 49 18.46 -9.77 -33.85
C THR A 49 19.25 -8.88 -32.88
N LEU A 50 18.85 -8.87 -31.61
CA LEU A 50 19.65 -8.29 -30.54
C LEU A 50 20.89 -9.16 -30.32
N VAL A 51 22.06 -8.56 -30.20
CA VAL A 51 23.26 -9.29 -29.77
C VAL A 51 23.13 -9.58 -28.28
N THR A 52 22.56 -10.74 -27.95
CA THR A 52 22.63 -11.28 -26.60
C THR A 52 23.86 -12.17 -26.49
N PRO A 53 24.79 -11.90 -25.57
CA PRO A 53 25.98 -12.71 -25.40
C PRO A 53 25.60 -14.13 -24.99
N SER A 54 26.32 -15.12 -25.52
CA SER A 54 26.07 -16.52 -25.22
C SER A 54 26.38 -16.83 -23.74
N LEU A 55 25.79 -17.91 -23.21
CA LEU A 55 26.01 -18.30 -21.80
C LEU A 55 27.50 -18.61 -21.50
N ALA A 56 28.26 -19.01 -22.52
CA ALA A 56 29.71 -19.19 -22.45
C ALA A 56 30.46 -17.86 -22.29
N GLU A 57 30.11 -16.83 -23.07
CA GLU A 57 30.69 -15.48 -22.98
C GLU A 57 30.38 -14.77 -21.65
N LEU A 58 29.29 -15.14 -20.99
CA LEU A 58 28.94 -14.66 -19.65
C LEU A 58 29.81 -15.28 -18.55
N CYS A 59 30.30 -16.51 -18.75
CA CYS A 59 31.14 -17.23 -17.78
C CYS A 59 32.63 -16.88 -17.91
N GLU A 60 33.15 -16.68 -19.13
CA GLU A 60 34.57 -16.35 -19.35
C GLU A 60 34.94 -14.97 -18.80
N ASP A 61 34.02 -14.01 -18.88
CA ASP A 61 34.27 -12.63 -18.49
C ASP A 61 34.21 -12.37 -16.98
N ALA A 62 33.66 -13.27 -16.16
CA ALA A 62 33.65 -13.08 -14.70
C ALA A 62 35.07 -12.89 -14.11
N VAL A 63 36.10 -13.31 -14.85
CA VAL A 63 37.53 -13.17 -14.51
C VAL A 63 38.16 -11.90 -15.13
N GLY A 64 37.50 -11.23 -16.09
CA GLY A 64 38.03 -10.09 -16.85
C GLY A 64 37.34 -8.73 -16.66
N VAL A 65 36.23 -8.67 -15.89
CA VAL A 65 35.29 -7.51 -15.86
C VAL A 65 35.90 -6.15 -15.50
N GLU A 66 37.02 -6.09 -14.77
CA GLU A 66 37.60 -4.80 -14.35
C GLU A 66 38.35 -4.05 -15.47
N ARG A 67 38.75 -4.72 -16.57
CA ARG A 67 39.66 -4.09 -17.57
C ARG A 67 38.98 -3.46 -18.78
N LEU A 68 37.67 -3.64 -18.97
CA LEU A 68 36.94 -3.09 -20.14
C LEU A 68 36.18 -1.79 -19.86
N TRP A 69 36.07 -1.38 -18.60
CA TRP A 69 35.35 -0.15 -18.24
C TRP A 69 36.16 1.12 -18.53
N THR A 70 37.44 0.99 -18.87
CA THR A 70 38.36 2.12 -19.11
C THR A 70 38.65 2.41 -20.58
N SER A 71 38.18 1.58 -21.53
CA SER A 71 38.52 1.76 -22.96
C SER A 71 37.41 2.30 -23.86
N SER A 72 36.14 2.29 -23.44
CA SER A 72 35.06 2.89 -24.25
C SER A 72 34.74 4.32 -23.79
N ALA A 73 35.73 5.20 -23.93
CA ALA A 73 35.47 6.61 -24.18
C ALA A 73 35.02 6.75 -25.65
N GLU A 74 33.89 6.13 -25.99
CA GLU A 74 33.26 6.28 -27.29
C GLU A 74 32.86 7.74 -27.47
N ARG A 75 33.37 8.34 -28.55
CA ARG A 75 33.02 9.69 -28.99
C ARG A 75 31.51 9.85 -28.99
N THR A 76 31.02 10.97 -28.47
CA THR A 76 29.62 11.34 -28.38
C THR A 76 29.01 11.56 -29.77
N GLU A 77 28.79 10.48 -30.52
CA GLU A 77 28.07 10.53 -31.79
C GLU A 77 26.60 10.86 -31.50
N LEU A 78 26.05 11.82 -32.25
CA LEU A 78 24.65 12.19 -32.19
C LEU A 78 23.82 11.01 -32.72
N LYS A 79 23.18 10.27 -31.82
CA LYS A 79 22.22 9.23 -32.19
C LYS A 79 20.81 9.83 -32.30
N ASP A 80 20.13 9.46 -33.38
CA ASP A 80 18.70 9.75 -33.55
C ASP A 80 17.89 8.99 -32.49
N PHE A 81 16.81 9.61 -32.04
CA PHE A 81 15.93 9.05 -31.00
C PHE A 81 14.48 9.38 -31.32
N ALA A 82 13.60 8.42 -31.15
CA ALA A 82 12.16 8.65 -31.20
C ALA A 82 11.46 7.97 -30.03
N TRP A 83 10.49 8.67 -29.44
CA TRP A 83 9.63 8.20 -28.37
C TRP A 83 8.17 8.38 -28.81
N LEU A 84 7.45 7.27 -28.93
CA LEU A 84 6.02 7.24 -29.22
C LEU A 84 5.27 6.91 -27.94
N GLU A 85 4.43 7.83 -27.50
CA GLU A 85 3.52 7.68 -26.38
C GLU A 85 2.09 7.50 -26.91
N VAL A 86 1.39 6.48 -26.41
CA VAL A 86 0.00 6.20 -26.77
C VAL A 86 -0.81 5.94 -25.50
N GLU A 87 -1.74 6.84 -25.22
CA GLU A 87 -2.77 6.74 -24.20
C GLU A 87 -4.08 6.38 -24.89
N THR A 88 -4.58 5.14 -24.75
CA THR A 88 -5.83 4.73 -25.39
C THR A 88 -6.48 3.55 -24.66
N GLU A 89 -7.80 3.60 -24.48
CA GLU A 89 -8.58 2.46 -23.99
C GLU A 89 -8.97 1.50 -25.13
N SER A 90 -8.82 1.92 -26.39
CA SER A 90 -9.24 1.17 -27.57
C SER A 90 -8.21 0.12 -28.00
N ASP A 91 -8.63 -1.15 -27.96
CA ASP A 91 -7.84 -2.29 -28.40
C ASP A 91 -7.48 -2.21 -29.90
N GLU A 92 -8.34 -1.56 -30.69
CA GLU A 92 -8.16 -1.38 -32.13
C GLU A 92 -6.98 -0.46 -32.45
N VAL A 93 -6.88 0.66 -31.72
CA VAL A 93 -5.76 1.62 -31.84
C VAL A 93 -4.47 0.96 -31.37
N MET A 94 -4.51 0.23 -30.26
CA MET A 94 -3.33 -0.50 -29.78
C MET A 94 -2.86 -1.54 -30.80
N ARG A 95 -3.79 -2.30 -31.37
CA ARG A 95 -3.48 -3.29 -32.42
C ARG A 95 -2.87 -2.63 -33.64
N GLN A 96 -3.39 -1.48 -34.07
CA GLN A 96 -2.86 -0.73 -35.21
C GLN A 96 -1.41 -0.31 -34.98
N VAL A 97 -1.11 0.30 -33.82
CA VAL A 97 0.26 0.71 -33.44
C VAL A 97 1.18 -0.50 -33.35
N LEU A 98 0.78 -1.57 -32.65
CA LEU A 98 1.61 -2.76 -32.45
C LEU A 98 1.88 -3.50 -33.77
N SER A 99 0.91 -3.55 -34.68
CA SER A 99 1.08 -4.14 -36.02
C SER A 99 2.00 -3.33 -36.93
N ALA A 100 2.24 -2.05 -36.61
CA ALA A 100 3.10 -1.19 -37.40
C ALA A 100 4.60 -1.46 -37.18
N PHE A 101 4.98 -2.21 -36.14
CA PHE A 101 6.37 -2.49 -35.77
C PHE A 101 6.63 -4.00 -35.66
N PRO A 102 7.88 -4.47 -35.80
CA PRO A 102 8.23 -5.89 -35.68
C PRO A 102 8.20 -6.36 -34.22
N ILE A 103 7.00 -6.50 -33.67
CA ILE A 103 6.73 -6.94 -32.29
C ILE A 103 6.25 -8.40 -32.32
N HIS A 104 6.64 -9.20 -31.33
CA HIS A 104 6.22 -10.59 -31.23
C HIS A 104 4.72 -10.68 -30.85
N SER A 105 3.99 -11.65 -31.41
CA SER A 105 2.55 -11.84 -31.18
C SER A 105 2.21 -11.96 -29.70
N LYS A 106 2.99 -12.74 -28.94
CA LYS A 106 2.89 -12.85 -27.46
C LYS A 106 2.88 -11.48 -26.77
N THR A 107 3.82 -10.59 -27.09
CA THR A 107 3.87 -9.24 -26.50
C THR A 107 2.65 -8.44 -26.91
N SER A 108 2.23 -8.51 -28.18
CA SER A 108 1.06 -7.78 -28.65
C SER A 108 -0.26 -8.25 -28.00
N GLU A 109 -0.36 -9.51 -27.62
CA GLU A 109 -1.50 -10.04 -26.88
C GLU A 109 -1.49 -9.61 -25.41
N LEU A 110 -0.32 -9.70 -24.77
CA LEU A 110 -0.15 -9.32 -23.37
C LEU A 110 -0.33 -7.82 -23.10
N VAL A 111 0.07 -6.96 -24.04
CA VAL A 111 -0.15 -5.50 -23.96
C VAL A 111 -1.63 -5.15 -24.15
N ARG A 112 -2.35 -5.92 -24.97
CA ARG A 112 -3.80 -5.72 -25.18
C ARG A 112 -4.64 -6.33 -24.08
N SER A 113 -4.20 -7.37 -23.38
CA SER A 113 -4.96 -7.94 -22.27
C SER A 113 -5.09 -6.92 -21.13
N SER A 114 -6.32 -6.49 -20.82
CA SER A 114 -6.62 -5.62 -19.67
C SER A 114 -6.47 -6.34 -18.32
N GLU A 115 -6.50 -7.68 -18.33
CA GLU A 115 -6.37 -8.53 -17.14
C GLU A 115 -4.91 -8.75 -16.73
N ASN A 116 -3.97 -8.54 -17.65
CA ASN A 116 -2.55 -8.78 -17.38
C ASN A 116 -1.93 -7.65 -16.55
N ARG A 117 -1.95 -7.81 -15.23
CA ARG A 117 -1.38 -6.85 -14.25
C ARG A 117 0.06 -7.18 -13.83
N VAL A 118 0.71 -8.14 -14.50
CA VAL A 118 2.03 -8.61 -14.08
C VAL A 118 3.10 -7.62 -14.53
N GLU A 119 3.86 -7.11 -13.55
CA GLU A 119 5.08 -6.36 -13.83
C GLU A 119 6.21 -7.34 -14.22
N VAL A 120 6.77 -7.17 -15.42
CA VAL A 120 7.75 -8.10 -15.98
C VAL A 120 8.74 -7.39 -16.90
N VAL A 121 9.94 -7.94 -17.00
CA VAL A 121 10.96 -7.55 -17.97
C VAL A 121 11.27 -8.77 -18.82
N GLU A 122 10.91 -8.74 -20.10
CA GLU A 122 11.21 -9.80 -21.07
C GLU A 122 12.10 -9.26 -22.19
N ILE A 123 13.15 -9.99 -22.53
CA ILE A 123 14.00 -9.69 -23.69
C ILE A 123 13.52 -10.57 -24.84
N PHE A 124 13.39 -9.99 -26.03
CA PHE A 124 13.09 -10.71 -27.27
C PHE A 124 14.29 -10.59 -28.23
N PRO A 125 15.31 -11.47 -28.12
CA PRO A 125 16.53 -11.35 -28.91
C PRO A 125 16.25 -11.47 -30.41
N SER A 126 15.34 -12.35 -30.82
CA SER A 126 14.95 -12.53 -32.22
C SER A 126 14.25 -11.31 -32.83
N CYS A 127 13.65 -10.45 -32.01
CA CYS A 127 12.93 -9.27 -32.47
C CYS A 127 13.67 -7.94 -32.18
N GLY A 128 14.76 -7.97 -31.41
CA GLY A 128 15.61 -6.80 -31.20
C GLY A 128 15.09 -5.80 -30.17
N TYR A 129 14.12 -6.19 -29.33
CA TYR A 129 13.55 -5.30 -28.32
C TYR A 129 13.54 -5.93 -26.94
N VAL A 130 13.38 -5.06 -25.95
CA VAL A 130 13.07 -5.44 -24.57
C VAL A 130 11.73 -4.84 -24.21
N TRP A 131 10.88 -5.64 -23.60
CA TRP A 131 9.59 -5.23 -23.09
C TRP A 131 9.65 -5.13 -21.57
N VAL A 132 9.27 -3.97 -21.05
CA VAL A 132 9.12 -3.71 -19.62
C VAL A 132 7.65 -3.36 -19.37
N SER A 133 6.96 -4.22 -18.64
CA SER A 133 5.64 -3.96 -18.07
C SER A 133 5.84 -3.49 -16.64
N ILE A 134 5.34 -2.30 -16.31
CA ILE A 134 5.40 -1.73 -14.96
C ILE A 134 4.07 -1.07 -14.62
N ALA A 135 3.60 -1.25 -13.39
CA ALA A 135 2.38 -0.60 -12.96
C ALA A 135 2.68 0.83 -12.49
N ALA A 136 1.87 1.78 -12.92
CA ALA A 136 1.93 3.18 -12.53
C ALA A 136 0.63 3.57 -11.82
N LYS A 137 0.69 4.63 -11.02
CA LYS A 137 -0.49 5.13 -10.34
C LYS A 137 -1.35 5.95 -11.31
N GLY A 138 -2.66 5.69 -11.30
CA GLY A 138 -3.63 6.44 -12.10
C GLY A 138 -3.78 7.87 -11.59
N ALA A 139 -4.09 8.80 -12.49
CA ALA A 139 -4.54 10.13 -12.08
C ALA A 139 -5.91 10.01 -11.41
N ALA A 140 -6.11 10.70 -10.29
CA ALA A 140 -7.40 10.72 -9.60
C ALA A 140 -8.46 11.37 -10.52
N SER A 141 -9.53 10.63 -10.80
CA SER A 141 -10.71 11.19 -11.46
C SER A 141 -11.50 12.04 -10.46
N GLU A 142 -11.99 13.20 -10.90
CA GLU A 142 -12.77 14.14 -10.09
C GLU A 142 -14.16 13.59 -9.64
N SER A 143 -14.52 12.38 -10.06
CA SER A 143 -15.77 11.72 -9.70
C SER A 143 -15.73 11.18 -8.27
N SER A 144 -16.63 11.70 -7.44
CA SER A 144 -16.80 11.56 -5.99
C SER A 144 -17.12 10.15 -5.44
N VAL A 145 -16.58 9.08 -6.03
CA VAL A 145 -16.68 7.72 -5.49
C VAL A 145 -15.25 7.21 -5.28
N PRO A 146 -14.92 6.62 -4.12
CA PRO A 146 -13.66 5.89 -3.93
C PRO A 146 -13.73 4.58 -4.72
N GLU A 147 -13.88 4.68 -6.04
CA GLU A 147 -13.74 3.58 -6.97
C GLU A 147 -12.25 3.33 -7.13
N ASP A 148 -11.78 2.29 -6.45
CA ASP A 148 -10.63 1.47 -6.79
C ASP A 148 -9.44 2.25 -7.38
N ASP A 149 -8.52 2.68 -6.50
CA ASP A 149 -7.18 3.18 -6.83
C ASP A 149 -6.34 2.01 -7.39
N GLU A 150 -6.78 1.53 -8.55
CA GLU A 150 -6.23 0.43 -9.30
C GLU A 150 -5.00 0.89 -10.07
N PRO A 151 -3.90 0.11 -10.00
CA PRO A 151 -2.70 0.46 -10.71
C PRO A 151 -2.90 0.30 -12.22
N VAL A 152 -2.43 1.29 -12.99
CA VAL A 152 -2.48 1.31 -14.46
C VAL A 152 -1.23 0.65 -15.00
N VAL A 153 -1.37 -0.39 -15.80
CA VAL A 153 -0.21 -1.06 -16.41
C VAL A 153 0.33 -0.21 -17.56
N VAL A 154 1.63 0.09 -17.51
CA VAL A 154 2.36 0.81 -18.55
C VAL A 154 3.31 -0.16 -19.24
N SER A 155 3.18 -0.28 -20.55
CA SER A 155 4.06 -1.09 -21.38
C SER A 155 5.10 -0.23 -22.07
N LEU A 156 6.37 -0.48 -21.76
CA LEU A 156 7.52 0.14 -22.41
C LEU A 156 8.15 -0.89 -23.37
N ILE A 157 8.11 -0.62 -24.66
CA ILE A 157 8.74 -1.44 -25.70
C ILE A 157 9.93 -0.65 -26.23
N ALA A 158 11.13 -1.08 -25.88
CA ALA A 158 12.36 -0.38 -26.19
C ALA A 158 13.17 -1.14 -27.25
N TYR A 159 13.57 -0.41 -28.29
CA TYR A 159 14.60 -0.75 -29.27
C TYR A 159 15.82 0.16 -29.04
N GLU A 160 16.92 -0.03 -29.78
CA GLU A 160 18.16 0.74 -29.54
C GLU A 160 18.00 2.27 -29.68
N GLN A 161 17.16 2.72 -30.61
CA GLN A 161 16.94 4.14 -30.93
C GLN A 161 15.46 4.56 -30.89
N PHE A 162 14.55 3.64 -30.57
CA PHE A 162 13.11 3.88 -30.58
C PHE A 162 12.45 3.32 -29.32
N LEU A 163 11.59 4.11 -28.70
CA LEU A 163 10.84 3.74 -27.50
C LEU A 163 9.34 3.91 -27.74
N ILE A 164 8.55 2.91 -27.38
CA ILE A 164 7.09 2.99 -27.36
C ILE A 164 6.62 2.87 -25.91
N THR A 165 5.78 3.80 -25.46
CA THR A 165 5.10 3.76 -24.16
C THR A 165 3.59 3.69 -24.39
N MET A 166 2.94 2.64 -23.90
CA MET A 166 1.50 2.44 -24.05
C MET A 166 0.82 2.29 -22.69
N HIS A 167 -0.30 2.96 -22.49
CA HIS A 167 -1.12 2.89 -21.28
C HIS A 167 -2.60 3.20 -21.59
N ARG A 168 -3.52 2.71 -20.76
CA ARG A 168 -4.97 2.86 -21.00
C ARG A 168 -5.60 4.07 -20.31
N LYS A 169 -5.14 4.41 -19.11
CA LYS A 169 -5.70 5.46 -18.25
C LYS A 169 -4.66 6.53 -17.95
N PRO A 170 -5.06 7.80 -17.71
CA PRO A 170 -4.13 8.87 -17.39
C PRO A 170 -3.34 8.55 -16.11
N LEU A 171 -2.07 8.96 -16.11
CA LEU A 171 -1.10 8.62 -15.07
C LEU A 171 -0.82 9.82 -14.15
N SER A 172 -0.69 9.57 -12.84
CA SER A 172 -0.33 10.62 -11.86
C SER A 172 1.13 11.07 -12.05
N GLY A 173 1.39 12.38 -12.02
CA GLY A 173 2.75 12.93 -12.13
C GLY A 173 3.41 12.73 -13.50
N PHE A 174 2.66 12.28 -14.51
CA PHE A 174 3.22 11.96 -15.82
C PHE A 174 3.55 13.19 -16.65
N GLU A 175 2.89 14.33 -16.42
CA GLU A 175 3.28 15.60 -17.02
C GLU A 175 4.70 16.05 -16.59
N ASP A 176 5.05 15.86 -15.32
CA ASP A 176 6.42 16.12 -14.84
C ASP A 176 7.43 15.16 -15.51
N MET A 177 7.04 13.90 -15.72
CA MET A 177 7.85 12.92 -16.44
C MET A 177 8.04 13.30 -17.91
N LYS A 178 7.00 13.81 -18.57
CA LYS A 178 7.05 14.32 -19.95
C LYS A 178 7.99 15.52 -20.07
N ALA A 179 7.84 16.51 -19.20
CA ALA A 179 8.72 17.68 -19.17
C ALA A 179 10.19 17.28 -18.93
N HIS A 180 10.42 16.30 -18.05
CA HIS A 180 11.75 15.75 -17.82
C HIS A 180 12.31 15.04 -19.06
N MET A 181 11.49 14.25 -19.76
CA MET A 181 11.86 13.58 -21.00
C MET A 181 12.21 14.58 -22.11
N GLU A 182 11.44 15.64 -22.28
CA GLU A 182 11.78 16.72 -23.22
C GLU A 182 13.11 17.38 -22.89
N MET A 183 13.37 17.65 -21.60
CA MET A 183 14.64 18.20 -21.15
C MET A 183 15.80 17.24 -21.44
N LEU A 184 15.63 15.94 -21.21
CA LEU A 184 16.64 14.92 -21.53
C LEU A 184 16.91 14.85 -23.04
N VAL A 185 15.87 14.94 -23.86
CA VAL A 185 15.97 14.97 -25.34
C VAL A 185 16.53 16.29 -25.86
N LYS A 186 16.57 17.36 -25.07
CA LYS A 186 17.33 18.59 -25.40
C LYS A 186 18.76 18.57 -24.84
N SER A 187 19.02 17.76 -23.82
CA SER A 187 20.30 17.74 -23.11
C SER A 187 21.41 16.99 -23.85
N PRO A 188 22.64 17.54 -23.89
CA PRO A 188 23.81 16.88 -24.48
C PRO A 188 24.25 15.60 -23.77
N ALA A 189 23.91 15.45 -22.49
CA ALA A 189 24.27 14.27 -21.70
C ALA A 189 23.58 12.99 -22.18
N SER A 190 22.51 13.11 -22.98
CA SER A 190 21.71 11.98 -23.47
C SER A 190 22.05 11.57 -24.92
N TYR A 191 23.09 12.14 -25.54
CA TYR A 191 23.41 11.88 -26.95
C TYR A 191 23.97 10.47 -27.21
N GLY A 192 24.75 9.90 -26.28
CA GLY A 192 25.37 8.58 -26.48
C GLY A 192 24.42 7.38 -26.32
N ALA A 193 23.41 7.50 -25.46
CA ALA A 193 22.46 6.42 -25.13
C ALA A 193 21.09 6.99 -24.70
N PRO A 194 20.24 7.43 -25.66
CA PRO A 194 18.99 8.12 -25.34
C PRO A 194 17.90 7.18 -24.80
N VAL A 195 17.70 6.00 -25.40
CA VAL A 195 16.65 5.04 -24.96
C VAL A 195 16.90 4.49 -23.55
N PRO A 196 18.12 4.01 -23.20
CA PRO A 196 18.39 3.48 -21.85
C PRO A 196 18.17 4.53 -20.75
N THR A 197 18.54 5.77 -21.05
CA THR A 197 18.36 6.91 -20.14
C THR A 197 16.88 7.27 -20.00
N ALA A 198 16.14 7.29 -21.10
CA ALA A 198 14.69 7.51 -21.12
C ALA A 198 13.93 6.46 -20.30
N VAL A 199 14.17 5.17 -20.55
CA VAL A 199 13.54 4.06 -19.82
C VAL A 199 13.86 4.15 -18.33
N CYS A 200 15.12 4.40 -17.97
CA CYS A 200 15.52 4.57 -16.57
C CYS A 200 14.82 5.75 -15.90
N SER A 201 14.65 6.87 -16.60
CA SER A 201 13.97 8.06 -16.09
C SER A 201 12.46 7.83 -15.90
N LEU A 202 11.79 7.15 -16.84
CA LEU A 202 10.38 6.79 -16.72
C LEU A 202 10.13 5.84 -15.54
N ILE A 203 10.92 4.76 -15.43
CA ILE A 203 10.82 3.83 -14.29
C ILE A 203 11.09 4.57 -12.98
N SER A 204 12.06 5.50 -12.96
CA SER A 204 12.31 6.33 -11.78
C SER A 204 11.14 7.24 -11.41
N GLY A 205 10.46 7.83 -12.40
CA GLY A 205 9.23 8.60 -12.18
C GLY A 205 8.14 7.74 -11.56
N PHE A 206 7.86 6.56 -12.12
CA PHE A 206 6.86 5.64 -11.58
C PHE A 206 7.18 5.21 -10.14
N VAL A 207 8.43 4.87 -9.84
CA VAL A 207 8.84 4.49 -8.47
C VAL A 207 8.69 5.66 -7.49
N LYS A 208 9.00 6.90 -7.90
CA LYS A 208 8.89 8.09 -7.05
C LYS A 208 7.45 8.41 -6.65
N GLU A 209 6.48 8.21 -7.54
CA GLU A 209 5.06 8.44 -7.18
C GLU A 209 4.60 7.50 -6.06
N TYR A 210 4.97 6.21 -6.11
CA TYR A 210 4.68 5.28 -5.00
C TYR A 210 5.48 5.61 -3.73
N GLN A 211 6.63 6.29 -3.82
CA GLN A 211 7.36 6.75 -2.64
C GLN A 211 6.65 7.91 -1.91
N LYS A 212 5.91 8.75 -2.63
CA LYS A 212 5.10 9.81 -2.00
C LYS A 212 3.98 9.21 -1.15
N GLU A 213 3.30 8.19 -1.65
CA GLU A 213 2.20 7.49 -0.93
C GLU A 213 2.68 6.79 0.35
N LEU A 214 3.90 6.23 0.34
CA LEU A 214 4.48 5.64 1.55
C LEU A 214 4.60 6.66 2.69
N LEU A 215 5.03 7.89 2.38
CA LEU A 215 5.25 8.91 3.41
C LEU A 215 3.94 9.34 4.06
N SER A 216 2.88 9.57 3.28
CA SER A 216 1.56 9.88 3.84
C SER A 216 1.03 8.73 4.70
N LEU A 217 1.18 7.49 4.22
CA LEU A 217 0.68 6.33 4.93
C LEU A 217 1.40 6.08 6.27
N LEU A 218 2.70 6.37 6.35
CA LEU A 218 3.45 6.28 7.61
C LEU A 218 3.00 7.33 8.62
N VAL A 219 2.70 8.55 8.17
CA VAL A 219 2.12 9.60 9.04
C VAL A 219 0.77 9.16 9.58
N ASP A 220 -0.08 8.54 8.77
CA ASP A 220 -1.38 8.04 9.22
C ASP A 220 -1.25 6.91 10.25
N VAL A 221 -0.24 6.04 10.11
CA VAL A 221 0.10 5.01 11.10
C VAL A 221 0.52 5.65 12.43
N ASP A 222 1.39 6.67 12.39
CA ASP A 222 1.83 7.37 13.59
C ASP A 222 0.65 8.08 14.28
N ASN A 223 -0.24 8.71 13.51
CA ASN A 223 -1.48 9.33 14.02
C ASN A 223 -2.36 8.30 14.74
N VAL A 224 -2.59 7.12 14.14
CA VAL A 224 -3.38 6.05 14.79
C VAL A 224 -2.70 5.55 16.06
N ASN A 225 -1.36 5.46 16.07
CA ASN A 225 -0.61 5.06 17.24
C ASN A 225 -0.75 6.07 18.40
N GLU A 226 -0.72 7.37 18.12
CA GLU A 226 -0.97 8.42 19.11
C GLU A 226 -2.41 8.35 19.64
N LEU A 227 -3.40 8.21 18.75
CA LEU A 227 -4.81 8.10 19.13
C LEU A 227 -5.06 6.92 20.09
N VAL A 228 -4.43 5.76 19.89
CA VAL A 228 -4.56 4.61 20.80
C VAL A 228 -4.19 4.97 22.24
N LEU A 229 -3.24 5.90 22.45
CA LEU A 229 -2.79 6.33 23.77
C LEU A 229 -3.77 7.32 24.44
N GLU A 230 -4.51 8.09 23.64
CA GLU A 230 -5.37 9.18 24.13
C GLU A 230 -6.84 8.79 24.33
N ILE A 231 -7.30 7.70 23.70
CA ILE A 231 -8.74 7.39 23.65
C ILE A 231 -9.32 7.10 25.04
N GLN A 232 -10.18 8.02 25.48
CA GLN A 232 -11.19 7.82 26.51
C GLN A 232 -12.35 6.94 25.98
N PRO A 233 -13.07 6.21 26.83
CA PRO A 233 -13.88 5.08 26.42
C PRO A 233 -15.24 5.54 25.91
N SER A 234 -15.34 5.89 24.63
CA SER A 234 -16.61 5.84 23.92
C SER A 234 -16.61 4.62 22.98
N GLU A 235 -17.73 3.89 22.92
CA GLU A 235 -17.85 2.71 22.05
C GLU A 235 -17.73 3.08 20.57
N CYS A 236 -18.19 4.27 20.20
CA CYS A 236 -18.08 4.81 18.85
C CYS A 236 -16.61 5.02 18.43
N ASP A 237 -15.80 5.61 19.32
CA ASP A 237 -14.39 5.94 19.01
C ASP A 237 -13.53 4.67 18.88
N GLN A 238 -13.84 3.63 19.66
CA GLN A 238 -13.14 2.34 19.55
C GLN A 238 -13.42 1.63 18.22
N LEU A 239 -14.69 1.63 17.78
CA LEU A 239 -15.07 1.02 16.50
C LEU A 239 -14.49 1.80 15.31
N ASP A 240 -14.47 3.13 15.39
CA ASP A 240 -13.83 3.97 14.35
C ASP A 240 -12.34 3.69 14.26
N LEU A 241 -11.64 3.61 15.40
CA LEU A 241 -10.21 3.32 15.41
C LEU A 241 -9.90 1.91 14.86
N LEU A 242 -10.72 0.91 15.19
CA LEU A 242 -10.56 -0.44 14.63
C LEU A 242 -10.72 -0.46 13.11
N ARG A 243 -11.68 0.32 12.57
CA ARG A 243 -11.85 0.47 11.11
C ARG A 243 -10.63 1.13 10.49
N ARG A 244 -10.15 2.25 11.06
CA ARG A 244 -8.93 2.93 10.59
C ARG A 244 -7.71 2.01 10.61
N ILE A 245 -7.53 1.21 11.66
CA ILE A 245 -6.45 0.22 11.73
C ILE A 245 -6.56 -0.81 10.59
N ASP A 246 -7.77 -1.25 10.28
CA ASP A 246 -8.02 -2.21 9.21
C ASP A 246 -7.76 -1.60 7.82
N ASP A 247 -8.27 -0.39 7.57
CA ASP A 247 -8.05 0.35 6.33
C ASP A 247 -6.56 0.63 6.09
N LEU A 248 -5.82 1.01 7.14
CA LEU A 248 -4.37 1.19 7.08
C LEU A 248 -3.64 -0.13 6.83
N ARG A 249 -4.08 -1.23 7.44
CA ARG A 249 -3.50 -2.56 7.19
C ARG A 249 -3.67 -2.98 5.73
N HIS A 250 -4.85 -2.76 5.16
CA HIS A 250 -5.12 -3.00 3.74
C HIS A 250 -4.24 -2.13 2.84
N SER A 251 -4.17 -0.83 3.13
CA SER A 251 -3.35 0.13 2.38
C SER A 251 -1.85 -0.19 2.43
N LEU A 252 -1.31 -0.50 3.63
CA LEU A 252 0.09 -0.91 3.81
C LEU A 252 0.41 -2.18 3.03
N SER A 253 -0.51 -3.15 3.01
CA SER A 253 -0.33 -4.41 2.28
C SER A 253 -0.33 -4.20 0.77
N ARG A 254 -1.22 -3.33 0.28
CA ARG A 254 -1.29 -2.94 -1.14
C ARG A 254 -0.01 -2.25 -1.62
N VAL A 255 0.47 -1.24 -0.88
CA VAL A 255 1.73 -0.54 -1.22
C VAL A 255 2.92 -1.50 -1.16
N GLN A 256 2.94 -2.43 -0.20
CA GLN A 256 4.00 -3.43 -0.10
C GLN A 256 4.04 -4.33 -1.34
N ALA A 257 2.88 -4.82 -1.79
CA ALA A 257 2.78 -5.65 -2.98
C ALA A 257 3.32 -4.91 -4.23
N SER A 258 2.96 -3.62 -4.38
CA SER A 258 3.48 -2.76 -5.45
C SER A 258 5.00 -2.62 -5.39
N TYR A 259 5.58 -2.38 -4.22
CA TYR A 259 7.03 -2.30 -4.08
C TYR A 259 7.74 -3.61 -4.40
N PHE A 260 7.21 -4.75 -3.98
CA PHE A 260 7.80 -6.05 -4.34
C PHE A 260 7.74 -6.32 -5.84
N ALA A 261 6.67 -5.91 -6.52
CA ALA A 261 6.59 -6.02 -7.98
C ALA A 261 7.69 -5.19 -8.67
N LYS A 262 7.89 -3.94 -8.23
CA LYS A 262 8.92 -3.04 -8.76
C LYS A 262 10.33 -3.50 -8.42
N GLU A 263 10.53 -4.07 -7.25
CA GLU A 263 11.80 -4.65 -6.83
C GLU A 263 12.20 -5.76 -7.80
N ARG A 264 11.26 -6.66 -8.13
CA ARG A 264 11.48 -7.73 -9.10
C ARG A 264 11.82 -7.19 -10.48
N VAL A 265 11.14 -6.15 -10.96
CA VAL A 265 11.47 -5.48 -12.23
C VAL A 265 12.91 -4.96 -12.21
N LEU A 266 13.33 -4.29 -11.13
CA LEU A 266 14.68 -3.74 -11.03
C LEU A 266 15.76 -4.80 -10.88
N GLN A 267 15.50 -5.85 -10.09
CA GLN A 267 16.39 -7.00 -10.01
C GLN A 267 16.55 -7.67 -11.38
N ARG A 268 15.47 -7.79 -12.16
CA ARG A 268 15.51 -8.31 -13.53
C ARG A 268 16.35 -7.43 -14.45
N LEU A 269 16.18 -6.10 -14.43
CA LEU A 269 16.98 -5.16 -15.22
C LEU A 269 18.48 -5.18 -14.88
N LEU A 270 18.82 -5.62 -13.67
CA LEU A 270 20.18 -5.76 -13.17
C LEU A 270 20.78 -7.16 -13.36
N LEU A 271 20.04 -8.11 -13.94
CA LEU A 271 20.59 -9.43 -14.26
C LEU A 271 21.77 -9.30 -15.24
N PRO A 272 22.81 -10.15 -15.14
CA PRO A 272 23.99 -10.08 -16.01
C PRO A 272 23.67 -10.10 -17.50
N VAL A 273 22.68 -10.90 -17.92
CA VAL A 273 22.21 -10.98 -19.31
C VAL A 273 21.64 -9.63 -19.77
N VAL A 274 20.81 -9.00 -18.95
CA VAL A 274 20.17 -7.71 -19.27
C VAL A 274 21.18 -6.57 -19.21
N LYS A 275 22.15 -6.61 -18.29
CA LYS A 275 23.25 -5.64 -18.18
C LYS A 275 24.06 -5.47 -19.46
N ARG A 276 24.13 -6.52 -20.29
CA ARG A 276 24.84 -6.49 -21.57
C ARG A 276 23.97 -6.03 -22.74
N THR A 277 22.66 -5.87 -22.55
CA THR A 277 21.77 -5.26 -23.55
C THR A 277 21.88 -3.74 -23.50
N PHE A 278 21.45 -3.07 -24.57
CA PHE A 278 21.49 -1.60 -24.68
C PHE A 278 20.80 -0.89 -23.50
N ILE A 279 19.76 -1.47 -22.89
CA ILE A 279 18.99 -0.86 -21.78
C ILE A 279 19.81 -0.61 -20.52
N SER A 280 20.79 -1.47 -20.24
CA SER A 280 21.58 -1.40 -19.01
C SER A 280 23.08 -1.25 -19.26
N SER A 281 23.54 -1.37 -20.51
CA SER A 281 24.96 -1.20 -20.88
C SER A 281 25.42 0.26 -20.88
N ALA A 282 24.49 1.22 -20.95
CA ALA A 282 24.81 2.64 -20.96
C ALA A 282 25.49 3.12 -19.66
N VAL A 283 26.51 3.96 -19.81
CA VAL A 283 27.32 4.49 -18.70
C VAL A 283 26.42 5.18 -17.67
N GLY A 284 26.49 4.69 -16.42
CA GLY A 284 25.76 5.25 -15.28
C GLY A 284 24.29 4.79 -15.15
N VAL A 285 23.67 4.18 -16.17
CA VAL A 285 22.28 3.70 -16.08
C VAL A 285 22.16 2.52 -15.12
N ALA A 286 23.06 1.54 -15.21
CA ALA A 286 23.12 0.43 -14.25
C ALA A 286 23.26 0.91 -12.79
N ALA A 287 24.09 1.93 -12.55
CA ALA A 287 24.26 2.55 -11.24
C ALA A 287 22.99 3.27 -10.75
N ARG A 288 22.21 3.87 -11.67
CA ARG A 288 20.90 4.46 -11.34
C ARG A 288 19.89 3.39 -10.94
N TYR A 289 19.80 2.27 -11.69
CA TYR A 289 18.95 1.14 -11.31
C TYR A 289 19.35 0.55 -9.94
N GLN A 290 20.64 0.41 -9.66
CA GLN A 290 21.13 -0.04 -8.35
C GLN A 290 20.73 0.92 -7.23
N ARG A 291 20.93 2.24 -7.42
CA ARG A 291 20.52 3.24 -6.43
C ARG A 291 19.02 3.18 -6.17
N MET A 292 18.23 3.03 -7.23
CA MET A 292 16.78 2.94 -7.13
C MET A 292 16.33 1.66 -6.41
N LEU A 293 16.98 0.52 -6.69
CA LEU A 293 16.74 -0.73 -5.97
C LEU A 293 17.08 -0.58 -4.48
N SER A 294 18.24 -0.02 -4.13
CA SER A 294 18.60 0.23 -2.73
C SER A 294 17.60 1.16 -2.03
N GLY A 295 17.17 2.23 -2.71
CA GLY A 295 16.13 3.13 -2.20
C GLY A 295 14.80 2.43 -1.98
N LEU A 296 14.40 1.54 -2.89
CA LEU A 296 13.18 0.75 -2.80
C LEU A 296 13.24 -0.26 -1.64
N ILE A 297 14.37 -0.94 -1.44
CA ILE A 297 14.58 -1.85 -0.30
C ILE A 297 14.46 -1.08 1.02
N LEU A 298 15.02 0.12 1.11
CA LEU A 298 14.87 1.00 2.27
C LEU A 298 13.41 1.42 2.49
N SER A 299 12.66 1.73 1.41
CA SER A 299 11.24 2.02 1.47
C SER A 299 10.40 0.83 1.96
N ILE A 300 10.71 -0.39 1.50
CA ILE A 300 10.08 -1.63 1.97
C ILE A 300 10.35 -1.84 3.46
N GLU A 301 11.57 -1.60 3.93
CA GLU A 301 11.92 -1.72 5.34
C GLU A 301 11.18 -0.68 6.21
N ARG A 302 11.03 0.56 5.73
CA ARG A 302 10.22 1.59 6.42
C ARG A 302 8.76 1.18 6.51
N LEU A 303 8.20 0.66 5.43
CA LEU A 303 6.82 0.15 5.40
C LEU A 303 6.62 -1.01 6.40
N ARG A 304 7.61 -1.91 6.51
CA ARG A 304 7.60 -3.01 7.47
C ARG A 304 7.58 -2.48 8.91
N LYS A 305 8.42 -1.49 9.23
CA LYS A 305 8.41 -0.83 10.53
C LYS A 305 7.07 -0.16 10.84
N GLY A 306 6.46 0.53 9.87
CA GLY A 306 5.12 1.09 10.02
C GLY A 306 4.06 0.03 10.34
N ARG A 307 4.11 -1.13 9.67
CA ARG A 307 3.22 -2.25 10.01
C ARG A 307 3.44 -2.77 11.43
N ASP A 308 4.69 -2.88 11.87
CA ASP A 308 5.02 -3.34 13.23
C ASP A 308 4.48 -2.36 14.28
N VAL A 309 4.60 -1.04 14.03
CA VAL A 309 3.99 0.00 14.88
C VAL A 309 2.47 -0.16 14.91
N LEU A 310 1.80 -0.28 13.75
CA LEU A 310 0.35 -0.46 13.69
C LEU A 310 -0.13 -1.71 14.46
N ASN A 311 0.61 -2.82 14.36
CA ASN A 311 0.33 -4.04 15.11
C ASN A 311 0.52 -3.82 16.62
N MET A 312 1.55 -3.09 17.02
CA MET A 312 1.78 -2.71 18.41
C MET A 312 0.65 -1.81 18.92
N SER A 313 0.16 -0.85 18.13
CA SER A 313 -0.97 0.00 18.47
C SER A 313 -2.26 -0.84 18.64
N SER A 314 -2.50 -1.81 17.75
CA SER A 314 -3.63 -2.75 17.90
C SER A 314 -3.55 -3.57 19.19
N MET A 315 -2.36 -4.07 19.54
CA MET A 315 -2.14 -4.76 20.82
C MET A 315 -2.30 -3.81 22.00
N GLY A 316 -1.82 -2.57 21.89
CA GLY A 316 -1.97 -1.51 22.88
C GLY A 316 -3.43 -1.19 23.17
N LEU A 317 -4.27 -1.08 22.14
CA LEU A 317 -5.71 -0.89 22.29
C LEU A 317 -6.37 -2.06 23.02
N VAL A 318 -6.10 -3.30 22.60
CA VAL A 318 -6.67 -4.51 23.23
C VAL A 318 -6.23 -4.62 24.69
N SER A 319 -4.97 -4.33 24.97
CA SER A 319 -4.43 -4.30 26.33
C SER A 319 -5.11 -3.23 27.17
N GLY A 320 -5.28 -2.02 26.64
CA GLY A 320 -5.97 -0.92 27.32
C GLY A 320 -7.44 -1.25 27.63
N VAL A 321 -8.17 -1.86 26.69
CA VAL A 321 -9.54 -2.35 26.91
C VAL A 321 -9.56 -3.46 27.97
N SER A 322 -8.68 -4.45 27.86
CA SER A 322 -8.62 -5.58 28.81
C SER A 322 -8.29 -5.11 30.22
N MET A 323 -7.38 -4.15 30.37
CA MET A 323 -7.02 -3.56 31.66
C MET A 323 -8.22 -2.86 32.32
N ARG A 324 -9.01 -2.11 31.54
CA ARG A 324 -10.22 -1.46 32.02
C ARG A 324 -11.31 -2.47 32.39
N LEU A 325 -11.47 -3.53 31.59
CA LEU A 325 -12.37 -4.63 31.91
C LEU A 325 -11.96 -5.29 33.23
N LEU A 326 -10.67 -5.59 33.43
CA LEU A 326 -10.15 -6.13 34.67
C LEU A 326 -10.42 -5.21 35.87
N GLN A 327 -10.23 -3.90 35.70
CA GLN A 327 -10.56 -2.92 36.75
C GLN A 327 -12.06 -2.93 37.10
N ARG A 328 -12.95 -3.02 36.10
CA ARG A 328 -14.40 -3.16 36.31
C ARG A 328 -14.79 -4.49 36.93
N CYS A 329 -14.16 -5.59 36.54
CA CYS A 329 -14.37 -6.91 37.14
C CYS A 329 -13.95 -6.92 38.61
N TYR A 330 -12.83 -6.30 38.96
CA TYR A 330 -12.39 -6.18 40.35
C TYR A 330 -13.40 -5.39 41.21
N TRP A 331 -13.95 -4.31 40.64
CA TRP A 331 -15.02 -3.55 41.28
C TRP A 331 -16.30 -4.38 41.47
N MET A 332 -16.71 -5.10 40.42
CA MET A 332 -17.89 -5.95 40.48
C MET A 332 -17.72 -7.10 41.48
N ASP A 333 -16.54 -7.71 41.54
CA ASP A 333 -16.23 -8.77 42.50
C ASP A 333 -16.28 -8.26 43.95
N TYR A 334 -15.77 -7.06 44.20
CA TYR A 334 -15.90 -6.40 45.49
C TYR A 334 -17.36 -6.17 45.88
N LEU A 335 -18.16 -5.59 44.98
CA LEU A 335 -19.59 -5.37 45.21
C LEU A 335 -20.34 -6.69 45.42
N ASN A 336 -20.00 -7.72 44.65
CA ASN A 336 -20.59 -9.05 44.78
C ASN A 336 -20.29 -9.68 46.14
N ASN A 337 -19.06 -9.54 46.65
CA ASN A 337 -18.70 -9.98 47.99
C ASN A 337 -19.52 -9.25 49.07
N VAL A 338 -19.67 -7.92 48.96
CA VAL A 338 -20.49 -7.13 49.90
C VAL A 338 -21.97 -7.55 49.84
N MET A 339 -22.54 -7.71 48.64
CA MET A 339 -23.93 -8.18 48.46
C MET A 339 -24.12 -9.59 49.00
N THR A 340 -23.14 -10.48 48.83
CA THR A 340 -23.16 -11.83 49.38
C THR A 340 -23.16 -11.79 50.91
N MET A 341 -22.35 -10.93 51.53
CA MET A 341 -22.36 -10.73 52.99
C MET A 341 -23.73 -10.22 53.48
N MET A 342 -24.32 -9.23 52.80
CA MET A 342 -25.66 -8.73 53.15
C MET A 342 -26.74 -9.82 53.01
N THR A 343 -26.63 -10.67 51.98
CA THR A 343 -27.54 -11.79 51.74
C THR A 343 -27.41 -12.86 52.83
N LEU A 344 -26.18 -13.21 53.23
CA LEU A 344 -25.92 -14.17 54.31
C LEU A 344 -26.49 -13.71 55.66
N VAL A 345 -26.49 -12.40 55.93
CA VAL A 345 -27.12 -11.84 57.14
C VAL A 345 -28.65 -11.86 57.01
N SER A 346 -29.20 -11.47 55.86
CA SER A 346 -30.64 -11.28 55.67
C SER A 346 -31.43 -12.58 55.52
N MET A 347 -30.83 -13.63 54.94
CA MET A 347 -31.46 -14.93 54.72
C MET A 347 -32.02 -15.59 56.00
N PRO A 348 -31.22 -15.85 57.06
CA PRO A 348 -31.74 -16.49 58.27
C PRO A 348 -32.77 -15.62 58.99
N ILE A 349 -32.64 -14.30 58.91
CA ILE A 349 -33.58 -13.35 59.51
C ILE A 349 -34.95 -13.42 58.82
N SER A 350 -34.98 -13.71 57.53
CA SER A 350 -36.23 -13.89 56.78
C SER A 350 -36.94 -15.22 57.11
N ILE A 351 -36.18 -16.24 57.51
CA ILE A 351 -36.73 -17.55 57.91
C ILE A 351 -37.49 -17.43 59.24
N ILE A 352 -37.02 -16.63 60.19
CA ILE A 352 -37.62 -16.56 61.55
C ILE A 352 -39.10 -16.12 61.49
N PRO A 353 -39.48 -14.97 60.90
CA PRO A 353 -40.89 -14.62 60.73
C PRO A 353 -41.65 -15.62 59.84
N GLY A 354 -40.98 -16.19 58.84
CA GLY A 354 -41.58 -17.20 57.95
C GLY A 354 -42.04 -18.48 58.67
N LEU A 355 -41.37 -18.87 59.76
CA LEU A 355 -41.81 -19.99 60.60
C LEU A 355 -43.09 -19.65 61.38
N PHE A 356 -43.27 -18.39 61.78
CA PHE A 356 -44.45 -17.93 62.52
C PHE A 356 -45.65 -17.62 61.62
N THR A 357 -45.47 -17.52 60.30
CA THR A 357 -46.58 -17.36 59.32
C THR A 357 -47.10 -18.70 58.79
N MET A 358 -46.52 -19.83 59.20
CA MET A 358 -47.00 -21.14 58.79
C MET A 358 -48.37 -21.43 59.43
N ASN A 359 -49.27 -22.06 58.67
CA ASN A 359 -50.60 -22.48 59.14
C ASN A 359 -50.53 -23.73 60.05
N VAL A 360 -49.63 -23.71 61.04
CA VAL A 360 -49.41 -24.75 62.04
C VAL A 360 -49.47 -24.10 63.41
N ARG A 361 -49.90 -24.85 64.43
CA ARG A 361 -49.97 -24.33 65.80
C ARG A 361 -48.57 -23.89 66.26
N VAL A 362 -48.40 -22.60 66.50
CA VAL A 362 -47.10 -22.02 66.89
C VAL A 362 -47.03 -21.84 68.41
N PRO A 363 -45.82 -21.91 69.00
CA PRO A 363 -45.64 -21.53 70.39
C PRO A 363 -46.18 -20.11 70.63
N PHE A 364 -46.86 -19.89 71.76
CA PHE A 364 -47.45 -18.60 72.18
C PHE A 364 -48.76 -18.18 71.50
N GLU A 365 -49.41 -19.05 70.70
CA GLU A 365 -50.70 -18.78 70.05
C GLU A 365 -51.86 -18.56 71.05
N ASP A 366 -51.89 -19.31 72.15
CA ASP A 366 -52.98 -19.23 73.15
C ASP A 366 -52.74 -18.15 74.24
N SER A 367 -51.81 -17.23 74.03
CA SER A 367 -51.43 -16.22 75.03
C SER A 367 -52.20 -14.90 74.84
N GLU A 368 -52.78 -14.34 75.91
CA GLU A 368 -53.54 -13.06 75.86
C GLU A 368 -52.63 -11.81 75.73
N SER A 369 -51.31 -11.97 75.69
CA SER A 369 -50.34 -10.87 75.76
C SER A 369 -49.53 -10.73 74.47
N PHE A 370 -49.35 -9.50 73.98
CA PHE A 370 -48.51 -9.21 72.79
C PHE A 370 -47.00 -9.20 73.06
N VAL A 371 -46.58 -9.52 74.30
CA VAL A 371 -45.16 -9.49 74.72
C VAL A 371 -44.28 -10.43 73.87
N PRO A 372 -44.67 -11.67 73.56
CA PRO A 372 -43.84 -12.57 72.74
C PRO A 372 -43.58 -12.03 71.33
N PHE A 373 -44.55 -11.34 70.72
CA PHE A 373 -44.39 -10.71 69.41
C PHE A 373 -43.33 -9.61 69.45
N TYR A 374 -43.42 -8.67 70.39
CA TYR A 374 -42.43 -7.60 70.52
C TYR A 374 -41.03 -8.11 70.83
N VAL A 375 -40.91 -9.20 71.61
CA VAL A 375 -39.62 -9.84 71.90
C VAL A 375 -39.00 -10.45 70.63
N ILE A 376 -39.77 -11.19 69.83
CA ILE A 376 -39.29 -11.76 68.56
C ILE A 376 -38.85 -10.66 67.59
N VAL A 377 -39.64 -9.59 67.45
CA VAL A 377 -39.31 -8.43 66.62
C VAL A 377 -38.04 -7.74 67.12
N ALA A 378 -37.90 -7.50 68.42
CA ALA A 378 -36.71 -6.85 68.98
C ALA A 378 -35.44 -7.69 68.78
N VAL A 379 -35.51 -9.01 68.98
CA VAL A 379 -34.36 -9.91 68.80
C VAL A 379 -33.97 -10.02 67.32
N THR A 380 -34.92 -10.20 66.42
CA THR A 380 -34.66 -10.28 64.97
C THR A 380 -34.14 -8.97 64.40
N ALA A 381 -34.71 -7.83 64.79
CA ALA A 381 -34.22 -6.51 64.41
C ALA A 381 -32.82 -6.24 64.98
N GLY A 382 -32.56 -6.63 66.24
CA GLY A 382 -31.24 -6.49 66.86
C GLY A 382 -30.15 -7.25 66.10
N ILE A 383 -30.41 -8.52 65.76
CA ILE A 383 -29.50 -9.35 64.96
C ILE A 383 -29.31 -8.76 63.56
N PHE A 384 -30.37 -8.25 62.94
CA PHE A 384 -30.29 -7.59 61.63
C PHE A 384 -29.37 -6.37 61.66
N PHE A 385 -29.60 -5.41 62.56
CA PHE A 385 -28.82 -4.18 62.60
C PHE A 385 -27.36 -4.45 63.00
N LEU A 386 -27.11 -5.36 63.95
CA LEU A 386 -25.76 -5.76 64.32
C LEU A 386 -25.04 -6.45 63.15
N GLY A 387 -25.69 -7.40 62.49
CA GLY A 387 -25.12 -8.12 61.35
C GLY A 387 -24.91 -7.25 60.11
N MET A 388 -25.81 -6.30 59.84
CA MET A 388 -25.72 -5.40 58.69
C MET A 388 -24.75 -4.24 58.88
N SER A 389 -24.39 -3.90 60.11
CA SER A 389 -23.47 -2.79 60.40
C SER A 389 -22.12 -2.93 59.68
N TYR A 390 -21.54 -4.13 59.65
CA TYR A 390 -20.25 -4.42 59.01
C TYR A 390 -20.28 -4.37 57.46
N PRO A 391 -21.19 -5.06 56.75
CA PRO A 391 -21.25 -4.97 55.28
C PRO A 391 -21.66 -3.58 54.81
N VAL A 392 -22.52 -2.86 55.55
CA VAL A 392 -22.86 -1.46 55.24
C VAL A 392 -21.65 -0.55 55.45
N TYR A 393 -20.89 -0.76 56.52
CA TYR A 393 -19.62 -0.04 56.73
C TYR A 393 -18.63 -0.29 55.59
N LEU A 394 -18.45 -1.55 55.16
CA LEU A 394 -17.58 -1.90 54.03
C LEU A 394 -18.04 -1.19 52.74
N TYR A 395 -19.35 -1.26 52.45
CA TYR A 395 -19.94 -0.60 51.29
C TYR A 395 -19.66 0.91 51.28
N LEU A 396 -19.80 1.59 52.42
CA LEU A 396 -19.61 3.04 52.56
C LEU A 396 -18.15 3.49 52.59
N THR A 397 -17.25 2.65 53.11
CA THR A 397 -15.81 2.98 53.23
C THR A 397 -14.99 2.59 52.01
N PHE A 398 -15.60 1.94 51.02
CA PHE A 398 -14.88 1.59 49.82
C PHE A 398 -14.49 2.83 49.01
N LYS A 399 -13.18 2.98 48.81
CA LYS A 399 -12.62 3.94 47.86
C LYS A 399 -12.24 3.14 46.62
N SER A 400 -12.84 3.47 45.47
CA SER A 400 -12.47 2.85 44.20
C SER A 400 -10.95 2.91 44.03
N PRO A 401 -10.27 1.81 43.65
CA PRO A 401 -8.88 1.91 43.25
C PRO A 401 -8.80 3.00 42.18
N GLY A 402 -7.98 4.02 42.44
CA GLY A 402 -7.79 5.13 41.51
C GLY A 402 -7.47 4.59 40.13
N ALA A 403 -7.91 5.29 39.07
CA ALA A 403 -7.59 4.89 37.72
C ALA A 403 -6.07 4.75 37.58
N LEU A 404 -5.60 3.57 37.16
CA LEU A 404 -4.18 3.31 36.89
C LEU A 404 -3.67 4.12 35.69
N VAL A 405 -4.60 4.61 34.87
CA VAL A 405 -4.34 5.61 33.83
C VAL A 405 -4.86 6.94 34.37
N PRO A 406 -4.00 7.96 34.54
CA PRO A 406 -4.45 9.28 34.96
C PRO A 406 -5.44 9.78 33.91
N THR A 407 -6.63 10.19 34.36
CA THR A 407 -7.54 10.97 33.52
C THR A 407 -6.84 12.28 33.19
N SER A 408 -6.45 12.47 31.93
CA SER A 408 -5.98 13.77 31.45
C SER A 408 -7.12 14.78 31.64
N HIS A 409 -6.90 15.75 32.53
CA HIS A 409 -7.77 16.91 32.70
C HIS A 409 -7.58 17.90 31.55
#